data_AF-A0A973ESG6-F1
#
_entry.id   AF-A0A973ESG6-F1
#
_cell.length_a   1.000
_cell.length_b   1.000
_cell.length_c   1.000
_cell.angle_alpha   90.00
_cell.angle_beta   90.00
_cell.angle_gamma   90.00
#
_symmetry.space_group_name_H-M   'P 1'
#
loop_
_entity.id
_entity.type
_entity.pdbx_description
1 polymer ?
#
loop_
_entity_poly.entity_id
_entity_poly.type
_entity_poly.pdbx_seq_one_letter_code
_entity_poly.pdbx_strand_id
1 'polypeptide(L)' 'MDEQKSGRKTRVGTVTSDKMDKTVVVMVERLIHHPKYRKFVRRRNKFKA' A
#
# COMPACT_ATOMS: atom_id res chain seq x y z
N MET A 1 2.49 8.62 -32.47
CA MET A 1 1.63 9.27 -31.45
C MET A 1 1.71 8.38 -30.23
N ASP A 2 2.79 8.50 -29.46
CA ASP A 2 3.00 7.66 -28.27
C ASP A 2 2.22 8.24 -27.08
N GLU A 3 1.14 7.56 -26.69
CA GLU A 3 0.37 7.87 -25.50
C GLU A 3 1.26 7.75 -24.26
N GLN A 4 1.62 8.88 -23.67
CA GLN A 4 2.33 8.96 -22.40
C GLN A 4 1.46 8.35 -21.28
N LYS A 5 1.73 7.09 -20.94
CA LYS A 5 1.11 6.43 -19.78
C LYS A 5 1.57 7.13 -18.49
N SER A 6 0.67 7.93 -17.92
CA SER A 6 0.78 8.47 -16.56
C SER A 6 1.11 7.37 -15.55
N GLY A 7 2.20 7.54 -14.80
CA GLY A 7 2.73 6.53 -13.86
C GLY A 7 1.81 6.26 -12.68
N ARG A 8 0.99 5.21 -12.77
CA ARG A 8 0.17 4.72 -11.66
C ARG A 8 1.05 4.14 -10.55
N LYS A 9 0.74 4.47 -9.30
CA LYS A 9 1.49 3.98 -8.13
C LYS A 9 1.10 2.54 -7.80
N THR A 10 1.98 1.59 -8.05
CA THR A 10 1.83 0.18 -7.65
C THR A 10 2.35 -0.04 -6.23
N ARG A 11 1.69 -0.90 -5.44
CA ARG A 11 2.10 -1.26 -4.08
C ARG A 11 1.95 -2.77 -3.88
N VAL A 12 2.88 -3.36 -3.16
CA VAL A 12 2.86 -4.79 -2.79
C VAL A 12 2.51 -4.90 -1.31
N GLY A 13 1.66 -5.87 -0.95
CA GLY A 13 1.22 -6.09 0.43
C GLY A 13 0.68 -7.50 0.63
N THR A 14 0.32 -7.82 1.87
CA THR A 14 -0.17 -9.14 2.27
C THR A 14 -1.70 -9.14 2.35
N VAL A 15 -2.35 -10.16 1.80
CA VAL A 15 -3.81 -10.33 1.91
C VAL A 15 -4.16 -10.65 3.36
N THR A 16 -5.05 -9.85 3.96
CA THR A 16 -5.51 -10.03 5.35
C THR A 16 -6.92 -10.60 5.42
N SER A 17 -7.74 -10.41 4.39
CA SER A 17 -9.10 -10.96 4.33
C SER A 17 -9.55 -11.14 2.89
N ASP A 18 -10.18 -12.29 2.65
CA ASP A 18 -10.76 -12.73 1.37
C ASP A 18 -12.28 -13.01 1.51
N LYS A 19 -12.95 -12.31 2.43
CA LYS A 19 -14.35 -12.58 2.77
C LYS A 19 -15.36 -11.84 1.87
N MET A 20 -14.91 -10.98 0.97
CA MET A 20 -15.79 -10.15 0.14
C MET A 20 -15.93 -10.77 -1.25
N ASP A 21 -17.07 -10.55 -1.90
CA ASP A 21 -17.28 -11.04 -3.26
C ASP A 21 -16.41 -10.24 -4.25
N LYS A 22 -15.47 -10.94 -4.90
CA LYS A 22 -14.56 -10.42 -5.93
C LYS A 22 -13.60 -9.31 -5.46
N THR A 23 -13.44 -9.12 -4.15
CA THR A 23 -12.51 -8.12 -3.59
C THR A 23 -11.79 -8.65 -2.36
N VAL A 24 -10.57 -8.17 -2.11
CA VAL A 24 -9.70 -8.58 -1.02
C VAL A 24 -9.19 -7.37 -0.24
N VAL A 25 -9.01 -7.55 1.07
CA VAL A 25 -8.35 -6.55 1.91
C VAL A 25 -6.86 -6.84 1.96
N VAL A 26 -6.06 -5.96 1.38
CA VAL A 26 -4.59 -6.04 1.35
C VAL A 26 -3.99 -5.07 2.34
N MET A 27 -3.06 -5.54 3.15
CA MET A 27 -2.29 -4.74 4.10
C MET A 27 -0.92 -4.41 3.51
N VAL A 28 -0.63 -3.12 3.35
CA VAL A 28 0.65 -2.63 2.84
C VAL A 28 1.44 -2.02 3.99
N GLU A 29 2.65 -2.51 4.16
CA GLU A 29 3.61 -1.98 5.13
C GLU A 29 4.58 -1.00 4.46
N ARG A 30 4.91 0.08 5.18
CA ARG A 30 5.95 1.01 4.78
C ARG A 30 6.76 1.45 5.98
N LEU A 31 8.07 1.58 5.80
CA LEU A 31 8.95 2.18 6.81
C LEU A 31 8.92 3.70 6.62
N ILE A 32 8.58 4.43 7.68
CA ILE A 32 8.60 5.89 7.68
C ILE A 32 9.52 6.40 8.77
N HIS A 33 10.20 7.50 8.49
CA HIS A 33 10.99 8.20 9.47
C HIS A 33 10.08 9.03 10.36
N HIS A 34 10.16 8.85 11.69
CA HIS A 34 9.39 9.68 12.59
C HIS A 34 9.90 11.13 12.53
N PRO A 35 9.05 12.13 12.27
CA PRO A 35 9.49 13.49 11.98
C PRO A 35 10.31 14.14 13.10
N LYS A 36 9.92 13.93 14.37
CA LYS A 36 10.62 14.47 15.55
C LYS A 36 11.85 13.64 15.98
N TYR A 37 11.66 12.35 16.22
CA TYR A 37 12.66 11.48 16.85
C TYR A 37 13.62 10.78 15.89
N ARG A 38 13.40 10.92 14.59
CA ARG A 38 14.21 10.31 13.53
C ARG A 38 14.36 8.79 13.57
N LYS A 39 13.53 8.12 14.37
CA LYS A 39 13.43 6.67 14.44
C LYS A 39 12.61 6.14 13.27
N PHE A 40 13.03 5.01 12.68
CA PHE A 40 12.23 4.30 11.69
C PHE A 40 11.04 3.60 12.36
N VAL A 41 9.84 3.89 11.86
CA VAL A 41 8.57 3.32 12.34
C VAL A 41 7.89 2.61 11.19
N ARG A 42 7.41 1.37 11.44
CA ARG A 42 6.59 0.62 10.48
C ARG A 42 5.16 1.14 10.53
N ARG A 43 4.65 1.66 9.41
CA ARG A 43 3.26 2.10 9.25
C ARG A 43 2.55 1.15 8.31
N ARG A 44 1.34 0.73 8.68
CA ARG A 44 0.57 -0.29 7.98
C ARG A 44 -0.78 0.29 7.60
N ASN A 45 -1.14 0.21 6.32
CA ASN A 45 -2.42 0.70 5.81
C ASN A 45 -3.14 -0.44 5.10
N LYS A 46 -4.46 -0.54 5.27
CA LYS A 46 -5.30 -1.52 4.58
C LYS A 46 -5.92 -0.88 3.33
N PHE A 47 -5.95 -1.63 2.25
CA PHE A 47 -6.55 -1.28 0.97
C PHE A 47 -7.55 -2.37 0.59
N LYS A 48 -8.66 -1.98 -0.02
CA LYS A 48 -9.60 -2.90 -0.65
C LYS A 48 -9.27 -2.94 -2.13
N ALA A 49 -9.11 -4.12 -2.69
CA ALA A 49 -8.75 -4.35 -4.09
C ALA A 49 -9.69 -5.36 -4.71
#